data_AF-A0A942C167-F1
#
_entry.id   AF-A0A942C167-F1
#
_cell.length_a   1.000
_cell.length_b   1.000
_cell.length_c   1.000
_cell.angle_alpha   90.00
_cell.angle_beta   90.00
_cell.angle_gamma   90.00
#
_symmetry.space_group_name_H-M   'P 1'
#
loop_
_entity.id
_entity.type
_entity.pdbx_description
1 polymer ?
#
loop_
_entity_poly.entity_id
_entity_poly.type
_entity_poly.pdbx_seq_one_letter_code
_entity_poly.pdbx_strand_id
1 'polypeptide(L)'
;MYCPKCSSPATEGQRFCRQCGTNLGAIVDAMEGRRGPVDFERLKVDLKDLGNSLRSGFEQAHKEFKKTQTHHRRQYEKQPGQAHNWGAEIAADIAQKASCVATDTKAAVVGAYQKKKRSRESRRYHLQKGILSIFSGSAVTGAYYLFLKTAAESGLLASLERIVLQHNPDITGLLPVVQMLWVFGLIPVATGLGHLINGAFFAPSDQEREALEAAERMPEQSLPWQTTNSTPQFSSPQTRVTNEFDPEVAREYSVTEEPTLPLGPREHERQAS
;
A
#
# COMPACT_ATOMS: atom_id res chain seq x y z
N MET A 1 -17.91 -23.81 -37.47
CA MET A 1 -18.50 -22.62 -36.80
C MET A 1 -17.44 -21.53 -36.61
N TYR A 2 -17.78 -20.24 -36.53
CA TYR A 2 -16.81 -19.16 -36.29
C TYR A 2 -16.92 -18.61 -34.87
N CYS A 3 -15.79 -18.25 -34.25
CA CYS A 3 -15.80 -17.60 -32.93
C CYS A 3 -16.30 -16.15 -33.04
N PRO A 4 -17.34 -15.74 -32.29
CA PRO A 4 -17.89 -14.38 -32.41
C PRO A 4 -16.94 -13.28 -31.89
N LYS A 5 -15.91 -13.64 -31.11
CA LYS A 5 -14.98 -12.67 -30.52
C LYS A 5 -13.79 -12.35 -31.43
N CYS A 6 -13.31 -13.31 -32.21
CA CYS A 6 -12.08 -13.15 -33.01
C CYS A 6 -12.20 -13.66 -34.45
N SER A 7 -13.38 -14.14 -34.85
CA SER A 7 -13.66 -14.67 -36.18
C SER A 7 -12.79 -15.85 -36.61
N SER A 8 -12.08 -16.49 -35.68
CA SER A 8 -11.29 -17.69 -35.96
C SER A 8 -12.22 -18.85 -36.32
N PRO A 9 -11.90 -19.66 -37.34
CA PRO A 9 -12.65 -20.88 -37.62
C PRO A 9 -12.49 -21.86 -36.45
N ALA A 10 -13.60 -22.44 -36.00
CA ALA A 10 -13.65 -23.45 -34.95
C ALA A 10 -14.24 -24.75 -35.51
N THR A 11 -13.58 -25.86 -35.20
CA THR A 11 -14.03 -27.21 -35.53
C THR A 11 -15.28 -27.56 -34.72
N GLU A 12 -16.19 -28.30 -35.33
CA GLU A 12 -17.41 -28.77 -34.66
C GLU A 12 -17.04 -29.67 -33.47
N GLY A 13 -17.72 -29.48 -32.33
CA GLY A 13 -17.40 -30.15 -31.05
C GLY A 13 -16.35 -29.45 -30.18
N GLN A 14 -15.72 -28.37 -30.66
CA GLN A 14 -14.73 -27.62 -29.89
C GLN A 14 -15.39 -26.72 -28.82
N ARG A 15 -15.15 -26.99 -27.52
CA ARG A 15 -15.73 -26.20 -26.42
C ARG A 15 -15.14 -24.81 -26.22
N PHE A 16 -13.87 -24.58 -26.58
CA PHE A 16 -13.18 -23.29 -26.39
C PHE A 16 -12.41 -22.87 -27.65
N CYS A 17 -12.48 -21.59 -28.03
CA CYS A 17 -11.69 -21.04 -29.14
C CYS A 17 -10.18 -21.10 -28.83
N ARG A 18 -9.36 -21.60 -29.77
CA ARG A 18 -7.89 -21.68 -29.58
C ARG A 18 -7.20 -20.32 -29.57
N GLN A 19 -7.78 -19.33 -30.23
CA GLN A 19 -7.13 -18.03 -30.43
C GLN A 19 -7.42 -17.04 -29.30
N CYS A 20 -8.64 -17.04 -28.75
CA CYS A 20 -9.04 -16.08 -27.71
C CYS A 20 -9.62 -16.70 -26.42
N GLY A 21 -9.75 -18.02 -26.36
CA GLY A 21 -10.23 -18.73 -25.16
C GLY A 21 -11.74 -18.65 -24.91
N THR A 22 -12.54 -18.04 -25.78
CA THR A 22 -14.00 -17.95 -25.61
C THR A 22 -14.66 -19.33 -25.57
N ASN A 23 -15.56 -19.56 -24.61
CA ASN A 23 -16.34 -20.79 -24.48
C ASN A 23 -17.42 -20.86 -25.58
N LEU A 24 -17.12 -21.62 -26.63
CA LEU A 24 -18.01 -21.88 -27.76
C LEU A 24 -19.14 -22.85 -27.39
N GLY A 25 -18.93 -23.74 -26.43
CA GLY A 25 -19.95 -24.68 -25.95
C GLY A 25 -21.17 -23.96 -25.40
N ALA A 26 -20.96 -22.93 -24.57
CA ALA A 26 -22.05 -22.14 -24.02
C ALA A 26 -22.90 -21.40 -25.08
N ILE A 27 -22.30 -21.08 -26.24
CA ILE A 27 -22.96 -20.42 -27.37
C ILE A 27 -23.76 -21.45 -28.17
N VAL A 28 -23.17 -22.62 -28.43
CA VAL A 28 -23.86 -23.74 -29.10
C VAL A 28 -25.07 -24.20 -28.28
N ASP A 29 -24.91 -24.35 -26.96
CA ASP A 29 -26.01 -24.71 -26.04
C ASP A 29 -27.15 -23.68 -26.07
N ALA A 30 -26.81 -22.40 -26.27
CA ALA A 30 -27.79 -21.33 -26.40
C ALA A 30 -28.47 -21.33 -27.80
N MET A 31 -27.71 -21.60 -28.87
CA MET A 31 -28.22 -21.67 -30.24
C MET A 31 -29.10 -22.90 -30.49
N GLU A 32 -28.78 -24.04 -29.88
CA GLU A 32 -29.56 -25.27 -30.01
C GLU A 32 -30.87 -25.25 -29.21
N GLY A 33 -31.15 -24.17 -28.47
CA GLY A 33 -32.36 -24.06 -27.65
C GLY A 33 -32.44 -25.12 -26.54
N ARG A 34 -31.34 -25.85 -26.26
CA ARG A 34 -31.28 -26.85 -25.18
C ARG A 34 -31.19 -26.22 -23.79
N ARG A 35 -31.11 -24.90 -23.69
CA ARG A 35 -31.45 -24.21 -22.45
C ARG A 35 -32.95 -24.32 -22.25
N GLY A 36 -33.36 -25.39 -21.57
CA GLY A 36 -34.65 -25.43 -20.91
C GLY A 36 -34.85 -24.18 -20.03
N PRO A 37 -36.10 -23.88 -19.61
CA PRO A 37 -36.39 -22.74 -18.76
C PRO A 37 -35.35 -22.66 -17.64
N VAL A 38 -34.69 -21.50 -17.51
CA VAL A 38 -33.60 -21.29 -16.55
C VAL A 38 -34.10 -21.73 -15.19
N ASP A 39 -33.56 -22.83 -14.69
CA ASP A 39 -34.02 -23.43 -13.46
C ASP A 39 -33.49 -22.57 -12.31
N PHE A 40 -34.32 -21.62 -11.87
CA PHE A 40 -33.96 -20.62 -10.87
C PHE A 40 -33.46 -21.24 -9.57
N GLU A 41 -33.92 -22.46 -9.25
CA GLU A 41 -33.43 -23.20 -8.08
C GLU A 41 -31.96 -23.61 -8.24
N ARG A 42 -31.56 -24.04 -9.43
CA ARG A 42 -30.17 -24.41 -9.70
C ARG A 42 -29.24 -23.19 -9.67
N LEU A 43 -29.70 -22.08 -10.25
CA LEU A 43 -28.99 -20.80 -10.19
C LEU A 43 -28.84 -20.30 -8.74
N LYS A 44 -29.88 -20.49 -7.91
CA LYS A 44 -29.86 -20.09 -6.50
C LYS A 44 -28.90 -20.95 -5.69
N VAL A 45 -28.82 -22.25 -5.95
CA VAL A 45 -27.81 -23.14 -5.36
C VAL A 45 -26.41 -22.69 -5.76
N ASP A 46 -26.17 -22.42 -7.05
CA ASP A 46 -24.87 -21.95 -7.54
C ASP A 46 -24.45 -20.61 -6.92
N LEU A 47 -25.38 -19.65 -6.77
CA LEU A 47 -25.11 -18.38 -6.09
C LEU A 47 -24.83 -18.58 -4.59
N LYS A 48 -25.54 -19.50 -3.95
CA LYS A 48 -25.34 -19.81 -2.53
C LYS A 48 -23.96 -20.44 -2.31
N ASP A 49 -23.54 -21.35 -3.18
CA ASP A 49 -22.22 -21.97 -3.11
C ASP A 49 -21.10 -20.97 -3.43
N LEU A 50 -21.30 -20.08 -4.41
CA LEU A 50 -20.38 -18.98 -4.68
C LEU A 50 -20.24 -18.07 -3.44
N GLY A 51 -21.36 -17.73 -2.79
CA GLY A 51 -21.37 -16.94 -1.56
C GLY A 51 -20.64 -17.60 -0.40
N ASN A 52 -20.84 -18.91 -0.23
CA ASN A 52 -20.14 -19.70 0.80
C ASN A 52 -18.63 -19.78 0.53
N SER A 53 -18.23 -19.97 -0.73
CA SER A 53 -16.82 -19.98 -1.17
C SER A 53 -16.13 -18.63 -0.96
N LEU A 54 -16.83 -17.53 -1.28
CA LEU A 54 -16.31 -16.17 -1.03
C LEU A 54 -16.18 -15.89 0.46
N ARG A 55 -17.16 -16.29 1.27
CA ARG A 55 -17.14 -16.09 2.73
C ARG A 55 -15.99 -16.86 3.39
N SER A 56 -15.80 -18.12 3.03
CA SER A 56 -14.69 -18.93 3.55
C SER A 56 -13.34 -18.39 3.12
N GLY A 57 -13.21 -17.93 1.86
CA GLY A 57 -12.01 -17.25 1.37
C GLY A 57 -11.70 -15.97 2.15
N PHE A 58 -12.71 -15.14 2.45
CA PHE A 58 -12.53 -13.92 3.25
C PHE A 58 -12.12 -14.22 4.69
N GLU A 59 -12.72 -15.24 5.31
CA GLU A 59 -12.39 -15.64 6.68
C GLU A 59 -10.96 -16.20 6.78
N GLN A 60 -10.54 -16.98 5.77
CA GLN A 60 -9.18 -17.51 5.68
C GLN A 60 -8.16 -16.38 5.47
N ALA A 61 -8.45 -15.43 4.57
CA ALA A 61 -7.61 -14.25 4.37
C ALA A 61 -7.51 -13.38 5.64
N HIS A 62 -8.60 -13.22 6.37
CA HIS A 62 -8.62 -12.45 7.61
C HIS A 62 -7.85 -13.14 8.76
N LYS A 63 -7.90 -14.48 8.83
CA LYS A 63 -7.08 -15.27 9.77
C LYS A 63 -5.60 -15.16 9.45
N GLU A 64 -5.22 -15.27 8.18
CA GLU A 64 -3.83 -15.08 7.74
C GLU A 64 -3.35 -13.66 8.05
N PHE A 65 -4.16 -12.64 7.76
CA PHE A 65 -3.82 -11.25 8.08
C PHE A 65 -3.56 -11.03 9.58
N LYS A 66 -4.40 -11.58 10.46
CA LYS A 66 -4.19 -11.52 11.92
C LYS A 66 -2.90 -12.23 12.34
N LYS A 67 -2.58 -13.39 11.76
CA LYS A 67 -1.33 -14.10 12.05
C LYS A 67 -0.12 -13.27 11.63
N THR A 68 -0.12 -12.71 10.42
CA THR A 68 0.97 -11.86 9.92
C THR A 68 1.14 -10.61 10.78
N GLN A 69 0.05 -9.95 11.17
CA GLN A 69 0.09 -8.77 12.04
C GLN A 69 0.69 -9.10 13.42
N THR A 70 0.33 -10.24 14.00
CA THR A 70 0.85 -10.71 15.29
C THR A 70 2.35 -11.02 15.21
N HIS A 71 2.80 -11.66 14.12
CA HIS A 71 4.22 -11.88 13.87
C HIS A 71 5.01 -10.56 13.75
N HIS A 72 4.43 -9.56 13.08
CA HIS A 72 5.08 -8.26 12.93
C HIS A 72 5.19 -7.51 14.26
N ARG A 73 4.18 -7.58 15.13
CA ARG A 73 4.22 -7.01 16.48
C ARG A 73 5.30 -7.67 17.34
N ARG A 74 5.40 -9.01 17.31
CA ARG A 74 6.45 -9.75 18.04
C ARG A 74 7.87 -9.47 17.53
N GLN A 75 8.05 -9.11 16.26
CA GLN A 75 9.36 -8.70 15.75
C GLN A 75 9.80 -7.34 16.28
N TYR A 76 8.90 -6.37 16.42
CA TYR A 76 9.24 -5.07 17.00
C TYR A 76 9.43 -5.13 18.51
N GLU A 77 8.71 -6.00 19.21
CA GLU A 77 8.84 -6.18 20.67
C GLU A 77 10.13 -6.92 21.07
N LYS A 78 10.79 -7.60 20.12
CA LYS A 78 12.11 -8.24 20.29
C LYS A 78 13.31 -7.34 19.95
N GLN A 79 13.13 -6.03 19.80
CA GLN A 79 14.22 -5.09 20.04
C GLN A 79 14.17 -4.66 21.51
N PRO A 80 14.72 -5.45 22.46
CA PRO A 80 14.97 -4.91 23.79
C PRO A 80 15.91 -3.73 23.62
N GLY A 81 15.57 -2.61 24.27
CA GLY A 81 16.40 -1.42 24.29
C GLY A 81 17.83 -1.79 24.66
N GLN A 82 18.70 -1.72 23.66
CA GLN A 82 20.14 -1.73 23.86
C GLN A 82 20.48 -0.35 24.43
N ALA A 83 20.21 -0.19 25.73
CA ALA A 83 20.67 0.95 26.50
C ALA A 83 22.21 0.90 26.48
N HIS A 84 22.77 1.79 25.68
CA HIS A 84 24.19 2.04 25.54
C HIS A 84 24.85 2.26 26.91
N ASN A 85 25.71 1.33 27.34
CA ASN A 85 26.65 1.53 28.44
C ASN A 85 28.06 1.63 27.82
N TRP A 86 28.50 2.85 27.49
CA TRP A 86 29.70 3.17 26.71
C TRP A 86 31.04 3.08 27.48
N GLY A 87 31.07 2.49 28.68
CA GLY A 87 32.17 2.75 29.64
C GLY A 87 33.30 1.73 29.71
N ALA A 88 33.07 0.43 29.47
CA ALA A 88 33.99 -0.60 30.01
C ALA A 88 34.48 -1.67 29.02
N GLU A 89 34.14 -1.58 27.73
CA GLU A 89 34.35 -2.69 26.78
C GLU A 89 35.39 -2.40 25.68
N ILE A 90 36.19 -1.33 25.80
CA ILE A 90 37.14 -0.95 24.73
C ILE A 90 38.38 -1.88 24.68
N ALA A 91 38.69 -2.62 25.74
CA ALA A 91 39.90 -3.45 25.81
C ALA A 91 39.72 -4.92 25.35
N ALA A 92 38.50 -5.48 25.43
CA ALA A 92 38.21 -6.85 24.97
C ALA A 92 37.74 -6.92 23.50
N ASP A 93 37.25 -5.79 22.97
CA ASP A 93 36.56 -5.69 21.69
C ASP A 93 37.51 -5.64 20.48
N ILE A 94 38.81 -5.38 20.67
CA ILE A 94 39.79 -5.32 19.55
C ILE A 94 40.16 -6.73 19.04
N ALA A 95 40.21 -7.75 19.91
CA ALA A 95 40.55 -9.11 19.51
C ALA A 95 39.34 -9.89 18.93
N GLN A 96 38.11 -9.57 19.35
CA GLN A 96 36.89 -10.22 18.88
C GLN A 96 36.30 -9.56 17.62
N LYS A 97 36.57 -8.27 17.37
CA LYS A 97 36.16 -7.55 16.15
C LYS A 97 36.77 -8.07 14.85
N ALA A 98 37.88 -8.81 14.88
CA ALA A 98 38.46 -9.36 13.66
C ALA A 98 37.68 -10.58 13.12
N SER A 99 37.02 -11.37 13.97
CA SER A 99 36.25 -12.56 13.52
C SER A 99 34.75 -12.30 13.30
N CYS A 100 34.17 -11.28 13.93
CA CYS A 100 32.72 -11.00 13.83
C CYS A 100 32.34 -10.11 12.63
N VAL A 101 33.28 -9.35 12.05
CA VAL A 101 33.02 -8.46 10.90
C VAL A 101 32.67 -9.23 9.61
N ALA A 102 33.12 -10.49 9.48
CA ALA A 102 32.80 -11.33 8.31
C ALA A 102 31.39 -11.93 8.36
N THR A 103 30.74 -12.00 9.52
CA THR A 103 29.38 -12.57 9.67
C THR A 103 28.28 -11.51 9.70
N ASP A 104 28.56 -10.29 10.20
CA ASP A 104 27.57 -9.20 10.24
C ASP A 104 27.29 -8.59 8.86
N THR A 105 28.28 -8.56 7.97
CA THR A 105 28.08 -8.12 6.58
C THR A 105 27.09 -9.03 5.83
N LYS A 106 27.08 -10.33 6.11
CA LYS A 106 26.12 -11.26 5.48
C LYS A 106 24.70 -11.08 6.03
N ALA A 107 24.53 -10.80 7.33
CA ALA A 107 23.22 -10.55 7.92
C ALA A 107 22.60 -9.22 7.43
N ALA A 108 23.42 -8.17 7.28
CA ALA A 108 22.99 -6.88 6.74
C ALA A 108 22.53 -6.97 5.27
N VAL A 109 23.26 -7.72 4.43
CA VAL A 109 22.92 -7.91 3.01
C VAL A 109 21.63 -8.72 2.84
N VAL A 110 21.39 -9.74 3.67
CA VAL A 110 20.13 -10.52 3.64
C VAL A 110 18.93 -9.67 4.10
N GLY A 111 19.13 -8.79 5.10
CA GLY A 111 18.11 -7.86 5.58
C GLY A 111 17.68 -6.82 4.52
N ALA A 112 18.64 -6.30 3.75
CA ALA A 112 18.38 -5.37 2.65
C ALA A 112 17.55 -6.03 1.53
N TYR A 113 17.91 -7.25 1.14
CA TYR A 113 17.17 -8.02 0.12
C TYR A 113 15.73 -8.35 0.54
N GLN A 114 15.49 -8.66 1.83
CA GLN A 114 14.14 -8.92 2.34
C GLN A 114 13.28 -7.65 2.46
N LYS A 115 13.86 -6.51 2.85
CA LYS A 115 13.16 -5.21 2.81
C LYS A 115 12.73 -4.85 1.39
N LYS A 116 13.56 -5.15 0.38
CA LYS A 116 13.29 -4.85 -1.03
C LYS A 116 12.11 -5.65 -1.59
N LYS A 117 12.01 -6.96 -1.26
CA LYS A 117 10.86 -7.81 -1.63
C LYS A 117 9.53 -7.34 -1.03
N ARG A 118 9.52 -6.86 0.22
CA ARG A 118 8.28 -6.33 0.87
C ARG A 118 7.70 -5.11 0.16
N SER A 119 8.52 -4.28 -0.49
CA SER A 119 8.04 -3.05 -1.15
C SER A 119 7.20 -3.33 -2.41
N ARG A 120 7.48 -4.40 -3.17
CA ARG A 120 6.71 -4.76 -4.39
C ARG A 120 5.34 -5.34 -4.04
N GLU A 121 5.25 -6.13 -2.97
CA GLU A 121 3.96 -6.64 -2.47
C GLU A 121 3.05 -5.54 -1.94
N SER A 122 3.62 -4.48 -1.33
CA SER A 122 2.82 -3.37 -0.81
C SER A 122 2.02 -2.64 -1.90
N ARG A 123 2.57 -2.45 -3.12
CA ARG A 123 1.88 -1.72 -4.21
C ARG A 123 0.65 -2.48 -4.70
N ARG A 124 0.79 -3.79 -4.92
CA ARG A 124 -0.34 -4.65 -5.31
C ARG A 124 -1.41 -4.67 -4.21
N TYR A 125 -0.98 -4.71 -2.95
CA TYR A 125 -1.90 -4.64 -1.82
C TYR A 125 -2.68 -3.32 -1.77
N HIS A 126 -2.01 -2.17 -1.92
CA HIS A 126 -2.67 -0.86 -1.91
C HIS A 126 -3.62 -0.67 -3.11
N LEU A 127 -3.24 -1.13 -4.30
CA LEU A 127 -4.11 -1.10 -5.47
C LEU A 127 -5.32 -2.03 -5.32
N GLN A 128 -5.10 -3.27 -4.90
CA GLN A 128 -6.19 -4.23 -4.66
C GLN A 128 -7.15 -3.73 -3.59
N LYS A 129 -6.61 -3.18 -2.49
CA LYS A 129 -7.41 -2.60 -1.41
C LYS A 129 -8.19 -1.37 -1.88
N GLY A 130 -7.57 -0.48 -2.66
CA GLY A 130 -8.24 0.68 -3.26
C GLY A 130 -9.37 0.28 -4.19
N ILE A 131 -9.11 -0.65 -5.12
CA ILE A 131 -10.11 -1.18 -6.06
C ILE A 131 -11.27 -1.84 -5.31
N LEU A 132 -10.99 -2.70 -4.32
CA LEU A 132 -12.02 -3.38 -3.54
C LEU A 132 -12.89 -2.38 -2.77
N SER A 133 -12.29 -1.34 -2.19
CA SER A 133 -13.01 -0.29 -1.45
C SER A 133 -13.88 0.56 -2.37
N ILE A 134 -13.43 0.88 -3.59
CA ILE A 134 -14.23 1.61 -4.58
C ILE A 134 -15.43 0.78 -5.01
N PHE A 135 -15.23 -0.49 -5.40
CA PHE A 135 -16.33 -1.34 -5.88
C PHE A 135 -17.35 -1.67 -4.78
N SER A 136 -16.88 -1.96 -3.56
CA SER A 136 -17.79 -2.22 -2.43
C SER A 136 -18.54 -0.96 -2.01
N GLY A 137 -17.87 0.18 -1.92
CA GLY A 137 -18.50 1.47 -1.62
C GLY A 137 -19.52 1.88 -2.69
N SER A 138 -19.17 1.74 -3.98
CA SER A 138 -20.07 2.08 -5.08
C SER A 138 -21.29 1.16 -5.14
N ALA A 139 -21.12 -0.14 -4.92
CA ALA A 139 -22.22 -1.10 -4.93
C ALA A 139 -23.21 -0.83 -3.78
N VAL A 140 -22.71 -0.60 -2.56
CA VAL A 140 -23.56 -0.29 -1.41
C VAL A 140 -24.27 1.05 -1.60
N THR A 141 -23.57 2.08 -2.07
CA THR A 141 -24.16 3.40 -2.33
C THR A 141 -25.23 3.32 -3.41
N GLY A 142 -24.98 2.59 -4.50
CA GLY A 142 -25.94 2.39 -5.58
C GLY A 142 -27.18 1.63 -5.12
N ALA A 143 -26.99 0.54 -4.36
CA ALA A 143 -28.11 -0.21 -3.78
C ALA A 143 -28.94 0.65 -2.82
N TYR A 144 -28.28 1.45 -1.97
CA TYR A 144 -28.94 2.34 -1.04
C TYR A 144 -29.68 3.50 -1.74
N TYR A 145 -29.08 4.07 -2.77
CA TYR A 145 -29.72 5.08 -3.62
C TYR A 145 -30.99 4.53 -4.30
N LEU A 146 -30.91 3.33 -4.90
CA LEU A 146 -32.07 2.68 -5.52
C LEU A 146 -33.16 2.35 -4.49
N PHE A 147 -32.77 1.92 -3.30
CA PHE A 147 -33.69 1.67 -2.20
C PHE A 147 -34.39 2.96 -1.76
N LEU A 148 -33.65 4.04 -1.52
CA LEU A 148 -34.21 5.34 -1.16
C LEU A 148 -35.11 5.89 -2.26
N LYS A 149 -34.73 5.74 -3.52
CA LYS A 149 -35.55 6.17 -4.67
C LYS A 149 -36.89 5.41 -4.69
N THR A 150 -36.84 4.09 -4.58
CA THR A 150 -38.06 3.24 -4.51
C THR A 150 -38.92 3.58 -3.28
N ALA A 151 -38.29 3.84 -2.13
CA ALA A 151 -38.99 4.23 -0.89
C ALA A 151 -39.64 5.63 -0.99
N ALA A 152 -39.02 6.55 -1.74
CA ALA A 152 -39.59 7.86 -2.01
C ALA A 152 -40.78 7.76 -2.98
N GLU A 153 -40.62 7.03 -4.08
CA GLU A 153 -41.68 6.85 -5.10
C GLU A 153 -42.90 6.09 -4.57
N SER A 154 -42.69 5.14 -3.65
CA SER A 154 -43.78 4.39 -3.00
C SER A 154 -44.54 5.20 -1.93
N GLY A 155 -44.07 6.41 -1.59
CA GLY A 155 -44.66 7.22 -0.51
C GLY A 155 -44.38 6.69 0.90
N LEU A 156 -43.51 5.67 1.04
CA LEU A 156 -43.14 5.09 2.34
C LEU A 156 -42.51 6.15 3.24
N LEU A 157 -41.63 6.99 2.68
CA LEU A 157 -41.00 8.08 3.44
C LEU A 157 -42.02 9.10 3.96
N ALA A 158 -43.02 9.46 3.15
CA ALA A 158 -44.08 10.39 3.57
C ALA A 158 -44.98 9.77 4.66
N SER A 159 -45.23 8.47 4.60
CA SER A 159 -45.94 7.74 5.66
C SER A 159 -45.15 7.75 6.98
N LEU A 160 -43.85 7.48 6.89
CA LEU A 160 -42.96 7.44 8.05
C LEU A 160 -42.81 8.83 8.70
N GLU A 161 -42.72 9.88 7.89
CA GLU A 161 -42.73 11.27 8.37
C GLU A 161 -44.00 11.60 9.16
N ARG A 162 -45.19 11.21 8.68
CA ARG A 162 -46.44 11.41 9.43
C ARG A 162 -46.44 10.68 10.77
N ILE A 163 -45.97 9.44 10.82
CA ILE A 163 -45.90 8.65 12.05
C ILE A 163 -44.94 9.30 13.05
N VAL A 164 -43.79 9.78 12.59
CA VAL A 164 -42.81 10.45 13.46
C VAL A 164 -43.33 11.80 13.96
N LEU A 165 -43.93 12.61 13.09
CA LEU A 165 -44.53 13.90 13.47
C LEU A 165 -45.70 13.73 14.44
N GLN A 166 -46.47 12.64 14.32
CA GLN A 166 -47.53 12.32 15.27
C GLN A 166 -46.98 12.04 16.67
N HIS A 167 -45.77 11.48 16.78
CA HIS A 167 -45.16 11.16 18.06
C HIS A 167 -44.30 12.31 18.62
N ASN A 168 -43.66 13.09 17.75
CA ASN A 168 -42.77 14.21 18.11
C ASN A 168 -42.95 15.37 17.10
N PRO A 169 -43.82 16.36 17.40
CA PRO A 169 -44.12 17.45 16.46
C PRO A 169 -42.93 18.40 16.24
N ASP A 170 -41.95 18.40 17.13
CA ASP A 170 -40.80 19.32 17.07
C ASP A 170 -39.72 18.90 16.05
N ILE A 171 -39.77 17.66 15.54
CA ILE A 171 -38.76 17.14 14.61
C ILE A 171 -39.20 17.44 13.17
N THR A 172 -38.88 18.64 12.68
CA THR A 172 -39.02 18.98 11.27
C THR A 172 -37.74 18.66 10.49
N GLY A 173 -37.86 18.12 9.27
CA GLY A 173 -36.70 17.92 8.37
C GLY A 173 -36.08 16.52 8.36
N LEU A 174 -36.78 15.49 8.83
CA LEU A 174 -36.31 14.09 8.76
C LEU A 174 -36.04 13.63 7.32
N LEU A 175 -36.92 14.02 6.38
CA LEU A 175 -36.84 13.62 4.98
C LEU A 175 -35.52 14.06 4.32
N PRO A 176 -35.10 15.34 4.40
CA PRO A 176 -33.77 15.77 3.93
C PRO A 176 -32.61 14.99 4.57
N VAL A 177 -32.69 14.67 5.87
CA VAL A 177 -31.62 13.94 6.58
C VAL A 177 -31.49 12.51 6.04
N VAL A 178 -32.60 11.81 5.87
CA VAL A 178 -32.61 10.46 5.27
C VAL A 178 -32.12 10.50 3.82
N GLN A 179 -32.50 11.53 3.07
CA GLN A 179 -32.00 11.76 1.71
C GLN A 179 -30.52 12.15 1.66
N MET A 180 -29.92 12.67 2.73
CA MET A 180 -28.47 12.93 2.79
C MET A 180 -27.69 11.69 3.25
N LEU A 181 -28.35 10.67 3.80
CA LEU A 181 -27.66 9.52 4.38
C LEU A 181 -26.86 8.71 3.34
N TRP A 182 -27.26 8.72 2.06
CA TRP A 182 -26.50 8.03 1.00
C TRP A 182 -25.11 8.63 0.79
N VAL A 183 -24.89 9.89 1.17
CA VAL A 183 -23.59 10.58 1.07
C VAL A 183 -22.55 9.88 1.95
N PHE A 184 -22.94 9.28 3.07
CA PHE A 184 -22.01 8.47 3.89
C PHE A 184 -21.46 7.26 3.09
N GLY A 185 -22.20 6.76 2.11
CA GLY A 185 -21.72 5.73 1.17
C GLY A 185 -20.58 6.19 0.27
N LEU A 186 -20.41 7.50 0.05
CA LEU A 186 -19.29 8.04 -0.73
C LEU A 186 -17.97 8.04 0.04
N ILE A 187 -17.97 8.01 1.37
CA ILE A 187 -16.75 8.01 2.20
C ILE A 187 -15.80 6.85 1.84
N PRO A 188 -16.24 5.58 1.77
CA PRO A 188 -15.37 4.49 1.34
C PRO A 188 -14.91 4.63 -0.11
N VAL A 189 -15.71 5.25 -0.99
CA VAL A 189 -15.29 5.52 -2.38
C VAL A 189 -14.17 6.55 -2.42
N ALA A 190 -14.31 7.66 -1.69
CA ALA A 190 -13.30 8.70 -1.58
C ALA A 190 -12.01 8.17 -0.94
N THR A 191 -12.12 7.32 0.10
CA THR A 191 -10.97 6.68 0.75
C THR A 191 -10.26 5.72 -0.22
N GLY A 192 -11.01 4.91 -0.96
CA GLY A 192 -10.47 4.02 -1.98
C GLY A 192 -9.76 4.78 -3.10
N LEU A 193 -10.33 5.90 -3.54
CA LEU A 193 -9.72 6.79 -4.52
C LEU A 193 -8.41 7.40 -4.00
N GLY A 194 -8.37 7.81 -2.73
CA GLY A 194 -7.14 8.28 -2.08
C GLY A 194 -6.02 7.23 -2.09
N HIS A 195 -6.36 5.97 -1.79
CA HIS A 195 -5.40 4.86 -1.91
C HIS A 195 -4.96 4.60 -3.35
N LEU A 196 -5.86 4.75 -4.32
CA LEU A 196 -5.57 4.55 -5.74
C LEU A 196 -4.63 5.65 -6.27
N ILE A 197 -4.92 6.92 -5.97
CA ILE A 197 -4.06 8.06 -6.32
C ILE A 197 -2.69 7.90 -5.66
N ASN A 198 -2.64 7.55 -4.38
CA ASN A 198 -1.37 7.32 -3.68
C ASN A 198 -0.55 6.20 -4.33
N GLY A 199 -1.19 5.08 -4.68
CA GLY A 199 -0.54 3.95 -5.34
C GLY A 199 -0.16 4.19 -6.81
N ALA A 200 -0.84 5.12 -7.48
CA ALA A 200 -0.61 5.47 -8.89
C ALA A 200 0.47 6.53 -9.07
N PHE A 201 0.44 7.62 -8.29
CA PHE A 201 1.30 8.79 -8.49
C PHE A 201 2.53 8.84 -7.59
N PHE A 202 2.45 8.33 -6.36
CA PHE A 202 3.56 8.43 -5.40
C PHE A 202 4.40 7.15 -5.32
N ALA A 203 4.07 6.14 -6.13
CA ALA A 203 4.92 4.97 -6.27
C ALA A 203 6.08 5.32 -7.24
N PRO A 204 7.35 5.14 -6.84
CA PRO A 204 8.49 5.31 -7.74
C PRO A 204 8.26 4.50 -9.02
N SER A 205 8.52 5.12 -10.17
CA SER A 205 8.30 4.48 -11.45
C SER A 205 9.07 3.15 -11.52
N ASP A 206 8.53 2.15 -12.23
CA ASP A 206 9.21 0.86 -12.32
C ASP A 206 10.62 1.02 -12.95
N GLN A 207 10.81 2.03 -13.80
CA GLN A 207 12.11 2.41 -14.35
C GLN A 207 13.08 2.97 -13.30
N GLU A 208 12.62 3.85 -12.41
CA GLU A 208 13.44 4.38 -11.31
C GLU A 208 13.81 3.28 -10.31
N ARG A 209 12.91 2.31 -10.11
CA ARG A 209 13.20 1.11 -9.31
C ARG A 209 14.18 0.18 -10.00
N GLU A 210 14.05 -0.02 -11.31
CA GLU A 210 15.02 -0.78 -12.10
C GLU A 210 16.38 -0.08 -12.13
N ALA A 211 16.42 1.25 -12.19
CA ALA A 211 17.65 2.03 -12.07
C ALA A 211 18.29 1.88 -10.69
N LEU A 212 17.50 1.95 -9.61
CA LEU A 212 17.98 1.68 -8.25
C LEU A 212 18.40 0.21 -8.05
N GLU A 213 17.71 -0.74 -8.68
CA GLU A 213 18.11 -2.15 -8.69
C GLU A 213 19.39 -2.38 -9.52
N ALA A 214 19.55 -1.69 -10.64
CA ALA A 214 20.74 -1.75 -11.48
C ALA A 214 21.94 -1.08 -10.80
N ALA A 215 21.74 0.06 -10.15
CA ALA A 215 22.75 0.75 -9.36
C ALA A 215 23.22 -0.08 -8.16
N GLU A 216 22.30 -0.81 -7.49
CA GLU A 216 22.66 -1.72 -6.39
C GLU A 216 23.24 -3.05 -6.89
N ARG A 217 22.89 -3.51 -8.11
CA ARG A 217 23.48 -4.70 -8.74
C ARG A 217 24.81 -4.43 -9.42
N MET A 218 25.17 -3.18 -9.69
CA MET A 218 26.56 -2.89 -9.98
C MET A 218 27.33 -3.38 -8.76
N PRO A 219 28.13 -4.46 -8.88
CA PRO A 219 28.95 -4.89 -7.78
C PRO A 219 29.68 -3.63 -7.36
N GLU A 220 29.62 -3.30 -6.07
CA GLU A 220 30.46 -2.29 -5.45
C GLU A 220 31.86 -2.65 -5.92
N GLN A 221 32.25 -2.04 -7.03
CA GLN A 221 33.44 -2.37 -7.77
C GLN A 221 34.45 -1.72 -6.88
N SER A 222 34.91 -2.51 -5.90
CA SER A 222 35.70 -2.10 -4.77
C SER A 222 36.62 -1.05 -5.31
N LEU A 223 36.32 0.22 -4.99
CA LEU A 223 37.25 1.29 -5.25
C LEU A 223 38.54 0.70 -4.71
N PRO A 224 39.58 0.53 -5.54
CA PRO A 224 40.84 0.11 -5.00
C PRO A 224 41.14 1.22 -4.01
N TRP A 225 40.92 0.93 -2.74
CA TRP A 225 41.60 1.60 -1.67
C TRP A 225 43.04 1.30 -2.04
N GLN A 226 43.63 2.19 -2.83
CA GLN A 226 45.06 2.35 -2.88
C GLN A 226 45.33 2.80 -1.45
N THR A 227 45.46 1.80 -0.58
CA THR A 227 46.25 1.85 0.62
C THR A 227 47.62 2.21 0.09
N THR A 228 47.81 3.51 -0.15
CA THR A 228 49.12 4.12 -0.26
C THR A 228 49.69 3.85 1.13
N ASN A 229 50.37 2.72 1.24
CA ASN A 229 51.34 2.43 2.27
C ASN A 229 52.51 3.41 2.10
N SER A 230 52.23 4.72 2.05
CA SER A 230 53.17 5.72 2.51
C SER A 230 53.07 5.66 4.03
N THR A 231 53.82 4.70 4.59
CA THR A 231 54.36 4.80 5.94
C THR A 231 54.75 6.26 6.16
N PRO A 232 54.12 7.01 7.07
CA PRO A 232 54.66 8.31 7.45
C PRO A 232 56.02 8.02 8.07
N GLN A 233 57.08 8.32 7.30
CA GLN A 233 58.43 8.29 7.81
C GLN A 233 58.47 9.34 8.92
N PHE A 234 58.48 8.85 10.16
CA PHE A 234 58.58 9.65 11.37
C PHE A 234 59.95 10.34 11.33
N SER A 235 60.01 11.51 10.72
CA SER A 235 61.12 12.43 10.87
C SER A 235 61.03 12.99 12.29
N SER A 236 62.14 12.84 13.00
CA SER A 236 62.36 13.34 14.36
C SER A 236 61.78 14.74 14.55
N PRO A 237 61.14 15.05 15.69
CA PRO A 237 60.54 16.36 15.92
C PRO A 237 61.62 17.44 15.89
N GLN A 238 61.70 18.19 14.78
CA GLN A 238 62.30 19.51 14.81
C GLN A 238 61.37 20.41 15.61
N THR A 239 61.92 20.96 16.68
CA THR A 239 61.34 21.97 17.56
C THR A 239 60.92 23.18 16.73
N ARG A 240 59.68 23.18 16.23
CA ARG A 240 59.10 24.31 15.51
C ARG A 240 58.68 25.35 16.55
N VAL A 241 59.54 26.35 16.72
CA VAL A 241 59.29 27.53 17.53
C VAL A 241 58.10 28.27 16.90
N THR A 242 57.00 28.34 17.64
CA THR A 242 55.80 29.10 17.30
C THR A 242 56.13 30.59 17.37
N ASN A 243 56.38 31.28 16.25
CA ASN A 243 56.39 32.75 16.19
C ASN A 243 56.44 33.37 14.78
N GLU A 244 55.90 32.73 13.73
CA GLU A 244 55.69 33.42 12.45
C GLU A 244 54.25 33.23 11.99
N PHE A 245 53.46 34.27 12.25
CA PHE A 245 52.19 34.54 11.60
C PHE A 245 52.50 34.99 10.17
N ASP A 246 52.06 34.21 9.18
CA ASP A 246 52.12 34.56 7.77
C ASP A 246 50.74 35.14 7.37
N PRO A 247 50.60 36.47 7.15
CA PRO A 247 49.30 37.10 6.96
C PRO A 247 49.01 37.32 5.47
N GLU A 248 48.89 36.27 4.65
CA GLU A 248 48.61 36.54 3.23
C GLU A 248 47.88 35.44 2.44
N VAL A 249 46.81 34.83 2.98
CA VAL A 249 45.80 34.19 2.11
C VAL A 249 44.40 34.35 2.69
N ALA A 250 43.87 35.57 2.61
CA ALA A 250 42.43 35.81 2.73
C ALA A 250 41.81 35.75 1.32
N ARG A 251 41.26 34.60 0.94
CA ARG A 251 40.29 34.50 -0.16
C ARG A 251 39.11 33.63 0.25
N GLU A 252 38.05 34.33 0.64
CA GLU A 252 36.65 34.12 0.23
C GLU A 252 36.13 32.67 0.25
N TYR A 253 35.80 32.18 1.43
CA TYR A 253 34.71 31.22 1.59
C TYR A 253 33.53 31.93 2.27
N SER A 254 32.65 32.48 1.43
CA SER A 254 31.35 33.01 1.83
C SER A 254 30.39 31.84 2.06
N VAL A 255 30.33 31.36 3.30
CA VAL A 255 29.24 30.49 3.77
C VAL A 255 28.06 31.41 4.10
N THR A 256 27.10 31.52 3.18
CA THR A 256 25.80 32.12 3.49
C THR A 256 24.98 31.10 4.28
N GLU A 257 25.10 31.15 5.60
CA GLU A 257 24.15 30.50 6.50
C GLU A 257 22.81 31.20 6.38
N GLU A 258 21.84 30.54 5.76
CA GLU A 258 20.46 31.00 5.68
C GLU A 258 19.79 30.72 7.04
N PRO A 259 19.35 31.75 7.80
CA PRO A 259 18.81 31.54 9.13
C PRO A 259 17.42 30.89 9.04
N THR A 260 17.33 29.67 9.56
CA THR A 260 16.07 28.93 9.72
C THR A 260 15.10 29.75 10.58
N LEU A 261 14.06 30.29 9.96
CA LEU A 261 12.99 31.05 10.61
C LEU A 261 12.32 30.19 11.72
N PRO A 262 12.08 30.76 12.91
CA PRO A 262 11.36 30.07 13.97
C PRO A 262 9.87 29.91 13.58
N LEU A 263 9.41 28.65 13.61
CA LEU A 263 7.99 28.31 13.49
C LEU A 263 7.21 28.95 14.65
N GLY A 264 6.36 29.93 14.32
CA GLY A 264 5.50 30.61 15.27
C GLY A 264 4.44 29.69 15.91
N PRO A 265 3.94 30.05 17.10
CA PRO A 265 2.95 29.27 17.83
C PRO A 265 1.62 29.22 17.09
N ARG A 266 1.10 27.99 16.96
CA ARG A 266 -0.17 27.66 16.31
C ARG A 266 -1.31 28.12 17.22
N GLU A 267 -1.97 29.23 16.86
CA GLU A 267 -3.17 29.70 17.54
C GLU A 267 -4.29 28.66 17.44
N HIS A 268 -4.76 28.23 18.62
CA HIS A 268 -5.94 27.40 18.79
C HIS A 268 -7.16 28.31 18.76
N GLU A 269 -7.80 28.44 17.59
CA GLU A 269 -9.09 29.10 17.49
C GLU A 269 -10.19 28.13 17.96
N ARG A 270 -10.60 28.31 19.22
CA ARG A 270 -11.90 27.86 19.74
C ARG A 270 -12.85 29.07 19.73
N GLN A 271 -13.77 29.12 18.78
CA GLN A 271 -15.09 29.77 18.92
C GLN A 271 -16.07 28.94 18.08
N ALA A 272 -17.02 28.20 18.66
CA ALA A 272 -18.26 28.65 19.30
C ALA A 272 -19.23 29.27 18.30
N SER A 273 -20.19 28.44 17.82
CA SER A 273 -21.64 28.71 17.74
C SER A 273 -22.36 27.53 17.10
#